data_AF-W1XU48-F1
#
_entry.id   AF-W1XU48-F1
#
_cell.length_a   1.000
_cell.length_b   1.000
_cell.length_c   1.000
_cell.angle_alpha   90.00
_cell.angle_beta   90.00
_cell.angle_gamma   90.00
#
_symmetry.space_group_name_H-M   'P 1'
#
loop_
_entity.id
_entity.type
_entity.pdbx_description
1 polymer ?
#
loop_
_entity_poly.entity_id
_entity_poly.type
_entity_poly.pdbx_seq_one_letter_code
_entity_poly.pdbx_strand_id
1 'polypeptide(L)' 'MDIISVALKRHSTKAFDASKKLTPEQAEQIKTLLQYSPSSTNSQPWHFIVASTEEGKAR' A
#
# COMPACT_ATOMS: atom_id res chain seq x y z
N MET A 1 18.71 -0.23 -0.71
CA MET A 1 18.20 -1.25 -1.66
C MET A 1 17.85 -0.53 -2.94
N ASP A 2 18.28 -1.06 -4.08
CA ASP A 2 17.90 -0.53 -5.40
C ASP A 2 16.54 -1.11 -5.85
N ILE A 3 15.94 -0.50 -6.86
CA ILE A 3 14.59 -0.86 -7.33
C ILE A 3 14.49 -2.29 -7.89
N ILE A 4 15.56 -2.82 -8.49
CA ILE A 4 15.58 -4.18 -9.05
C ILE A 4 15.55 -5.19 -7.90
N SER A 5 16.37 -4.98 -6.86
CA SER A 5 16.41 -5.85 -5.68
C SER A 5 15.05 -5.92 -4.95
N VAL A 6 14.33 -4.80 -4.87
CA VAL A 6 12.99 -4.74 -4.27
C VAL A 6 11.98 -5.52 -5.09
N ALA A 7 11.99 -5.35 -6.42
CA ALA A 7 11.08 -6.03 -7.33
C ALA A 7 11.24 -7.56 -7.28
N LEU A 8 12.48 -8.06 -7.22
CA LEU A 8 12.76 -9.50 -7.17
C LEU A 8 12.48 -10.13 -5.80
N LYS A 9 12.64 -9.37 -4.70
CA LYS A 9 12.37 -9.87 -3.34
C LYS A 9 10.87 -9.92 -3.01
N ARG A 10 10.06 -9.09 -3.66
CA ARG A 10 8.60 -9.04 -3.44
C ARG A 10 7.96 -10.38 -3.81
N HIS A 11 7.13 -10.90 -2.91
CA HIS A 11 6.29 -12.07 -3.13
C HIS A 11 4.89 -11.83 -2.56
N SER A 12 3.92 -12.66 -2.95
CA SER A 12 2.57 -12.60 -2.40
C SER A 12 2.56 -13.16 -0.99
N THR A 13 2.26 -12.32 0.00
CA THR A 13 2.21 -12.70 1.42
C THR A 13 0.77 -12.94 1.87
N LYS A 14 0.53 -14.04 2.58
CA LYS A 14 -0.80 -14.42 3.12
C LYS A 14 -0.89 -14.37 4.65
N ALA A 15 0.25 -14.30 5.34
CA ALA A 15 0.33 -14.25 6.79
C ALA A 15 1.17 -13.04 7.20
N PHE A 16 0.64 -12.23 8.10
CA PHE A 16 1.27 -11.02 8.59
C PHE A 16 1.43 -11.09 10.11
N ASP A 17 2.49 -10.49 10.63
CA ASP A 17 2.68 -10.32 12.07
C ASP A 17 1.70 -9.27 12.59
N ALA A 18 0.72 -9.70 13.39
CA ALA A 18 -0.34 -8.83 13.90
C ALA A 18 0.17 -7.72 14.84
N SER A 19 1.38 -7.89 15.42
CA SER A 19 2.01 -6.87 16.26
C SER A 19 2.62 -5.72 15.46
N LYS A 20 2.89 -5.93 14.17
CA LYS A 20 3.51 -4.92 13.29
C LYS A 20 2.44 -4.12 12.57
N LYS A 21 2.15 -2.93 13.10
CA LYS A 21 1.29 -1.94 12.47
C LYS A 21 2.14 -0.92 11.70
N LEU A 22 1.59 -0.35 10.63
CA LEU A 22 2.21 0.77 9.93
C LEU A 22 2.17 2.01 10.83
N THR A 23 3.24 2.81 10.81
CA THR A 23 3.18 4.16 11.39
C THR A 23 2.35 5.09 10.50
N PRO A 24 1.85 6.22 11.03
CA PRO A 24 1.13 7.20 10.21
C PRO A 24 1.91 7.67 8.99
N GLU A 25 3.23 7.86 9.13
CA GLU A 25 4.12 8.33 8.07
C GLU A 25 4.27 7.27 6.97
N GLN A 26 4.41 5.99 7.34
CA GLN A 26 4.49 4.89 6.38
C GLN A 26 3.18 4.76 5.58
N ALA A 27 2.04 4.90 6.26
CA ALA A 27 0.74 4.88 5.59
C ALA A 27 0.62 6.04 4.60
N GLU A 28 1.10 7.23 4.95
CA GLU A 28 1.07 8.40 4.06
C GLU A 28 1.99 8.26 2.85
N GLN A 29 3.19 7.70 3.04
CA GLN A 29 4.09 7.36 1.94
C GLN A 29 3.45 6.41 0.92
N ILE A 30 2.72 5.39 1.40
CA ILE A 30 2.00 4.45 0.53
C ILE A 30 0.87 5.15 -0.23
N LYS A 31 0.07 5.97 0.44
CA LYS A 31 -1.01 6.73 -0.22
C LYS A 31 -0.46 7.66 -1.30
N THR A 32 0.62 8.36 -1.00
CA THR A 32 1.31 9.24 -1.96
C THR A 32 1.77 8.44 -3.18
N LEU A 33 2.41 7.29 -2.97
CA LEU A 33 2.85 6.42 -4.07
C LEU A 33 1.67 5.94 -4.94
N LEU A 34 0.55 5.56 -4.32
CA LEU A 34 -0.66 5.16 -5.02
C LEU A 34 -1.25 6.30 -5.86
N GLN A 35 -1.34 7.51 -5.30
CA GLN A 35 -1.89 8.69 -5.96
C GLN A 35 -1.07 9.11 -7.18
N TYR A 36 0.26 9.06 -7.08
CA TYR A 36 1.18 9.51 -8.13
C TYR A 36 1.62 8.39 -9.09
N SER A 37 1.00 7.22 -9.01
CA SER A 37 1.16 6.21 -10.05
C SER A 37 0.65 6.76 -11.39
N PRO A 38 1.28 6.45 -12.54
CA PRO A 38 0.81 6.96 -13.82
C PRO A 38 -0.51 6.31 -14.23
N SER A 39 -1.42 7.10 -14.81
CA SER A 39 -2.65 6.64 -15.48
C SER A 39 -2.70 7.15 -16.92
N SER A 40 -3.47 6.46 -17.77
CA SER A 40 -3.84 6.97 -19.08
C SER A 40 -4.34 8.41 -18.99
N THR A 41 -3.76 9.29 -19.82
CA THR A 41 -4.04 10.74 -19.88
C THR A 41 -4.06 11.46 -18.52
N ASN A 42 -3.36 10.94 -17.50
CA ASN A 42 -3.40 11.45 -16.13
C ASN A 42 -4.83 11.53 -15.50
N SER A 43 -5.73 10.65 -15.93
CA SER A 43 -7.12 10.60 -15.45
C SER A 43 -7.29 10.22 -13.98
N GLN A 44 -6.30 9.56 -13.37
CA GLN A 44 -6.29 9.11 -11.98
C GLN A 44 -7.62 8.46 -11.55
N PRO A 45 -8.15 7.46 -12.30
CA PRO A 45 -9.53 6.99 -12.12
C PRO A 45 -9.70 6.07 -10.90
N TRP A 46 -8.68 5.95 -10.05
CA TRP A 46 -8.68 5.05 -8.90
C TRP A 46 -9.41 5.66 -7.70
N HIS A 47 -10.13 4.79 -7.00
CA HIS A 47 -10.64 5.06 -5.67
C HIS A 47 -10.07 4.01 -4.72
N PHE A 48 -9.32 4.45 -3.70
CA PHE A 48 -8.71 3.56 -2.73
C PHE A 48 -9.50 3.57 -1.42
N ILE A 49 -9.85 2.38 -0.93
CA ILE A 49 -10.47 2.19 0.38
C ILE A 49 -9.43 1.53 1.28
N VAL A 50 -9.17 2.12 2.45
CA VAL A 50 -8.17 1.63 3.41
C VAL A 50 -8.85 1.22 4.72
N ALA A 51 -8.87 -0.07 5.00
CA ALA A 51 -9.34 -0.64 6.26
C ALA A 51 -8.22 -0.64 7.32
N SER A 52 -8.06 0.46 8.05
CA SER A 52 -7.02 0.60 9.09
C SER A 52 -7.47 0.13 10.48
N THR A 53 -8.77 0.13 10.76
CA THR A 53 -9.34 -0.30 12.05
C THR A 53 -9.74 -1.77 12.03
N GLU A 54 -9.97 -2.36 13.20
CA GLU A 54 -10.41 -3.75 13.31
C GLU A 54 -11.84 -3.92 12.76
N GLU A 55 -12.73 -2.95 13.01
CA GLU A 55 -14.08 -2.93 12.45
C GLU A 55 -14.05 -2.83 10.92
N GLY A 56 -13.15 -2.00 10.38
CA GLY A 56 -12.97 -1.86 8.94
C GLY A 56 -12.44 -3.12 8.26
N LYS A 57 -11.65 -3.95 8.97
CA LYS A 57 -11.12 -5.22 8.46
C LYS A 57 -12.12 -6.38 8.56
N ALA A 58 -13.09 -6.29 9.46
CA ALA A 58 -14.09 -7.33 9.70
C ALA A 58 -15.25 -7.31 8.69
N ARG A 59 -15.32 -6.31 7.81
CA ARG A 59 -16.35 -6.12 6.78
C ARG A 59 -15.81 -6.43 5.39
#